data_AF-A0A7W0FH43-F1
#
_entry.id   AF-A0A7W0FH43-F1
#
_cell.length_a   1.000
_cell.length_b   1.000
_cell.length_c   1.000
_cell.angle_alpha   90.00
_cell.angle_beta   90.00
_cell.angle_gamma   90.00
#
_symmetry.space_group_name_H-M   'P 1'
#
loop_
_entity.id
_entity.type
_entity.pdbx_description
1 polymer ?
#
loop_
_entity_poly.entity_id
_entity_poly.type
_entity_poly.pdbx_seq_one_letter_code
_entity_poly.pdbx_strand_id
1 'polypeptide(L)'
;MKKKSVIYVVFALVLVAGLTGCGAVSKLISSDPIKEMLLATPAGTLERMEATEVVQSTEAPLSSQLLYSDDFSDPDSGWSIIDDEYGTTNYVDGTYQIIAIKEGSYNWGVAGQYFSNIRIEVDVDILDNNPEVEDGFGVDCRIQDNGDGYGFRIDTSGNIAIELFYNDETTELVEWVYDDAVYTDGRTNHLTAVCNGSELTLIVNDIEVASTTDST
;
A
#
# COMPACT_ATOMS: atom_id res chain seq x y z
N MET A 1 -42.54 19.73 32.93
CA MET A 1 -42.70 19.39 34.38
C MET A 1 -41.60 18.40 34.78
N LYS A 2 -41.12 18.40 36.04
CA LYS A 2 -40.30 17.37 36.76
C LYS A 2 -39.21 16.62 35.93
N LYS A 3 -37.90 16.87 36.12
CA LYS A 3 -36.97 16.22 37.10
C LYS A 3 -36.96 14.67 37.01
N LYS A 4 -35.83 13.95 36.97
CA LYS A 4 -34.51 14.06 37.67
C LYS A 4 -33.36 13.64 36.70
N SER A 5 -32.06 13.96 36.79
CA SER A 5 -31.11 14.31 37.87
C SER A 5 -30.42 13.13 38.59
N VAL A 6 -29.21 12.77 38.10
CA VAL A 6 -28.13 11.93 38.65
C VAL A 6 -26.84 12.40 37.92
N ILE A 7 -25.70 12.85 38.48
CA ILE A 7 -25.26 13.18 39.86
C ILE A 7 -25.01 11.94 40.75
N TYR A 8 -23.81 11.62 41.25
CA TYR A 8 -22.47 12.28 41.25
C TYR A 8 -21.47 11.54 40.30
N VAL A 9 -20.11 11.57 40.32
CA VAL A 9 -19.04 11.97 41.28
C VAL A 9 -17.76 12.42 40.54
N VAL A 10 -16.90 13.22 41.19
CA VAL A 10 -15.48 13.49 40.82
C VAL A 10 -14.62 13.35 42.09
N PHE A 11 -13.42 12.79 41.99
CA PHE A 11 -12.43 12.77 43.09
C PHE A 11 -11.01 13.06 42.58
N ALA A 12 -10.65 14.35 42.54
CA ALA A 12 -9.27 14.81 42.53
C ALA A 12 -9.01 15.44 43.91
N LEU A 13 -7.98 14.97 44.63
CA LEU A 13 -7.67 15.47 45.97
C LEU A 13 -6.16 15.66 46.13
N VAL A 14 -5.71 16.84 45.70
CA VAL A 14 -4.35 17.35 45.92
C VAL A 14 -4.19 17.71 47.40
N LEU A 15 -3.13 17.22 48.04
CA LEU A 15 -2.80 17.54 49.43
C LEU A 15 -1.40 18.17 49.50
N VAL A 16 -1.35 19.49 49.45
CA VAL A 16 -0.12 20.28 49.68
C VAL A 16 -0.06 20.68 51.14
N ALA A 17 0.99 20.25 51.84
CA ALA A 17 1.39 20.77 53.15
C ALA A 17 2.78 21.41 52.99
N GLY A 18 2.97 22.62 53.52
CA GLY A 18 4.07 23.49 53.12
C GLY A 18 5.16 23.75 54.18
N LEU A 19 6.35 24.06 53.65
CA LEU A 19 7.33 25.02 54.18
C LEU A 19 7.64 25.02 55.69
N THR A 20 8.82 24.50 56.05
CA THR A 20 9.64 25.00 57.17
C THR A 20 11.10 24.56 57.01
N GLY A 21 12.04 25.33 57.58
CA GLY A 21 13.42 24.87 57.84
C GLY A 21 14.43 25.06 56.70
N CYS A 22 15.34 26.02 56.85
CA CYS A 22 16.51 26.17 56.00
C CYS A 22 17.78 25.75 56.76
N GLY A 23 18.65 24.96 56.11
CA GLY A 23 20.08 24.95 56.39
C GLY A 23 20.65 23.84 57.30
N ALA A 24 21.84 23.39 56.91
CA ALA A 24 22.91 22.82 57.74
C ALA A 24 22.68 21.50 58.52
N VAL A 25 22.75 20.37 57.79
CA VAL A 25 23.54 19.21 58.25
C VAL A 25 24.40 18.67 57.10
N SER A 26 25.50 19.37 56.79
CA SER A 26 26.59 18.77 56.01
C SER A 26 27.55 18.05 56.96
N LYS A 27 28.11 16.92 56.51
CA LYS A 27 28.96 15.97 57.26
C LYS A 27 28.25 15.07 58.29
N LEU A 28 27.53 14.07 57.80
CA LEU A 28 27.74 12.69 58.26
C LEU A 28 28.12 11.84 57.05
N ILE A 29 29.40 11.50 56.94
CA ILE A 29 30.02 10.75 55.83
C ILE A 29 30.36 9.35 56.36
N SER A 30 30.52 8.39 55.45
CA SER A 30 31.42 7.21 55.58
C SER A 30 30.79 5.83 55.79
N SER A 31 30.10 5.34 54.77
CA SER A 31 30.38 4.00 54.24
C SER A 31 30.13 3.96 52.74
N ASP A 32 31.21 3.92 51.95
CA ASP A 32 31.15 3.58 50.52
C ASP A 32 31.44 2.07 50.40
N PRO A 33 30.44 1.23 50.05
CA PRO A 33 30.57 -0.22 50.09
C PRO A 33 31.39 -0.80 48.93
N ILE A 34 31.80 0.03 47.95
CA ILE A 34 32.42 -0.45 46.69
C ILE A 34 33.96 -0.55 46.81
N LYS A 35 34.55 0.03 47.86
CA LYS A 35 35.98 0.33 47.96
C LYS A 35 36.95 -0.88 47.97
N GLU A 36 36.47 -2.11 48.15
CA GLU A 36 37.30 -3.34 48.10
C GLU A 36 36.94 -4.32 46.97
N MET A 37 36.11 -3.94 45.99
CA MET A 37 35.87 -4.81 44.84
C MET A 37 37.07 -4.80 43.87
N LEU A 38 38.08 -5.61 44.20
CA LEU A 38 39.24 -5.88 43.36
C LEU A 38 38.78 -6.61 42.09
N LEU A 39 38.58 -5.87 41.00
CA LEU A 39 38.22 -6.44 39.71
C LEU A 39 39.38 -7.30 39.17
N ALA A 40 39.22 -8.62 39.29
CA ALA A 40 40.08 -9.59 38.61
C ALA A 40 39.78 -9.56 37.11
N THR A 41 40.43 -8.66 36.38
CA THR A 41 40.32 -8.56 34.91
C THR A 41 40.93 -9.81 34.28
N PRO A 42 40.16 -10.71 33.63
CA PRO A 42 40.74 -11.73 32.79
C PRO A 42 41.35 -11.05 31.56
N ALA A 43 42.58 -11.40 31.21
CA ALA A 43 43.23 -10.94 29.97
C ALA A 43 42.65 -11.69 28.76
N GLY A 44 41.36 -11.49 28.48
CA GLY A 44 40.68 -12.00 27.31
C GLY A 44 41.05 -11.16 26.08
N THR A 45 41.70 -11.78 25.10
CA THR A 45 41.84 -11.19 23.77
C THR A 45 40.45 -11.02 23.17
N LEU A 46 40.03 -9.78 22.94
CA LEU A 46 38.86 -9.49 22.11
C LEU A 46 39.25 -9.76 20.65
N GLU A 47 39.06 -11.00 20.19
CA GLU A 47 39.07 -11.26 18.76
C GLU A 47 37.92 -10.47 18.13
N ARG A 48 38.27 -9.64 17.14
CA ARG A 48 37.29 -8.90 16.36
C ARG A 48 36.53 -9.92 15.52
N MET A 49 35.28 -10.20 15.90
CA MET A 49 34.33 -10.79 14.96
C MET A 49 34.30 -9.91 13.71
N GLU A 50 34.66 -10.47 12.57
CA GLU A 50 34.53 -9.77 11.30
C GLU A 50 33.05 -9.53 11.01
N ALA A 51 32.72 -8.41 10.37
CA ALA A 51 31.35 -8.10 10.05
C ALA A 51 30.85 -9.09 9.00
N THR A 52 29.92 -9.98 9.37
CA THR A 52 29.18 -10.80 8.41
C THR A 52 28.57 -9.87 7.37
N GLU A 53 28.86 -10.09 6.10
CA GLU A 53 28.17 -9.36 5.03
C GLU A 53 26.66 -9.60 5.17
N VAL A 54 25.90 -8.51 5.26
CA VAL A 54 24.45 -8.57 5.11
C VAL A 54 24.22 -8.94 3.66
N VAL A 55 23.80 -10.18 3.40
CA VAL A 55 23.49 -10.66 2.06
C VAL A 55 22.31 -9.86 1.55
N GLN A 56 22.59 -8.83 0.77
CA GLN A 56 21.59 -7.98 0.14
C GLN A 56 20.73 -8.87 -0.75
N SER A 57 19.42 -8.83 -0.54
CA SER A 57 18.48 -9.66 -1.31
C SER A 57 18.68 -9.36 -2.79
N THR A 58 19.11 -10.36 -3.56
CA THR A 58 19.31 -10.20 -5.00
C THR A 58 17.94 -10.27 -5.64
N GLU A 59 17.46 -9.13 -6.13
CA GLU A 59 16.24 -9.00 -6.91
C GLU A 59 16.19 -10.10 -7.97
N ALA A 60 15.19 -10.98 -7.90
CA ALA A 60 15.03 -12.02 -8.91
C ALA A 60 14.43 -11.36 -10.16
N PRO A 61 15.13 -11.39 -11.32
CA PRO A 61 14.59 -10.80 -12.54
C PRO A 61 13.31 -11.53 -12.95
N LEU A 62 12.33 -10.78 -13.44
CA LEU A 62 11.05 -11.29 -13.94
C LEU A 62 11.28 -12.48 -14.90
N SER A 63 10.90 -13.67 -14.45
CA SER A 63 10.99 -14.88 -15.26
C SER A 63 9.84 -14.92 -16.25
N SER A 64 10.09 -15.35 -17.49
CA SER A 64 9.05 -15.60 -18.50
C SER A 64 8.24 -16.89 -18.24
N GLN A 65 7.96 -17.18 -16.97
CA GLN A 65 7.07 -18.26 -16.54
C GLN A 65 5.66 -17.69 -16.39
N LEU A 66 4.68 -18.32 -17.03
CA LEU A 66 3.27 -18.02 -16.76
C LEU A 66 2.94 -18.44 -15.32
N LEU A 67 2.57 -17.47 -14.47
CA LEU A 67 2.26 -17.70 -13.06
C LEU A 67 0.75 -17.92 -12.83
N TYR A 68 -0.07 -17.18 -13.56
CA TYR A 68 -1.53 -17.25 -13.58
C TYR A 68 -2.02 -16.82 -14.97
N SER A 69 -3.22 -17.25 -15.37
CA SER A 69 -3.89 -16.87 -16.61
C SER A 69 -5.36 -17.22 -16.48
N ASP A 70 -6.22 -16.34 -17.01
CA ASP A 70 -7.65 -16.52 -17.12
C ASP A 70 -8.10 -15.96 -18.48
N ASP A 71 -9.09 -16.59 -19.11
CA ASP A 71 -9.75 -16.06 -20.31
C ASP A 71 -11.22 -15.69 -20.05
N PHE A 72 -11.66 -15.78 -18.79
CA PHE A 72 -13.00 -15.48 -18.28
C PHE A 72 -14.14 -16.29 -18.93
N SER A 73 -13.82 -17.37 -19.63
CA SER A 73 -14.82 -18.29 -20.20
C SER A 73 -15.44 -19.25 -19.18
N ASP A 74 -14.80 -19.42 -18.02
CA ASP A 74 -15.30 -20.21 -16.89
C ASP A 74 -15.67 -19.29 -15.70
N PRO A 75 -16.96 -19.14 -15.35
CA PRO A 75 -17.38 -18.29 -14.23
C PRO A 75 -17.01 -18.85 -12.85
N ASP A 76 -16.55 -20.10 -12.76
CA ASP A 76 -16.00 -20.70 -11.53
C ASP A 76 -14.46 -20.52 -11.44
N SER A 77 -13.80 -19.75 -12.34
CA SER A 77 -12.32 -19.60 -12.38
C SER A 77 -11.70 -18.90 -11.16
N GLY A 78 -12.51 -18.14 -10.40
CA GLY A 78 -12.18 -17.71 -9.03
C GLY A 78 -12.11 -16.20 -8.76
N TRP A 79 -12.48 -15.34 -9.71
CA TRP A 79 -12.59 -13.89 -9.46
C TRP A 79 -13.83 -13.55 -8.61
N SER A 80 -13.73 -12.43 -7.90
CA SER A 80 -14.81 -11.87 -7.08
C SER A 80 -16.07 -11.51 -7.88
N ILE A 81 -17.25 -11.92 -7.41
CA ILE A 81 -18.54 -11.43 -7.91
C ILE A 81 -19.14 -10.49 -6.85
N ILE A 82 -19.37 -9.23 -7.23
CA ILE A 82 -19.73 -8.11 -6.34
C ILE A 82 -21.00 -7.41 -6.85
N ASP A 83 -21.86 -6.95 -5.93
CA ASP A 83 -23.06 -6.13 -6.16
C ASP A 83 -23.30 -5.28 -4.89
N ASP A 84 -22.85 -4.02 -4.90
CA ASP A 84 -22.88 -3.11 -3.76
C ASP A 84 -23.05 -1.61 -4.12
N GLU A 85 -22.65 -0.68 -3.24
CA GLU A 85 -22.79 0.77 -3.48
C GLU A 85 -21.68 1.39 -4.35
N TYR A 86 -20.62 0.65 -4.67
CA TYR A 86 -19.55 1.03 -5.60
C TYR A 86 -19.83 0.53 -7.01
N GLY A 87 -20.48 -0.62 -7.14
CA GLY A 87 -21.05 -1.11 -8.40
C GLY A 87 -21.15 -2.63 -8.46
N THR A 88 -20.82 -3.21 -9.61
CA THR A 88 -20.85 -4.66 -9.83
C THR A 88 -19.56 -5.20 -10.44
N THR A 89 -19.21 -6.43 -10.10
CA THR A 89 -18.24 -7.24 -10.85
C THR A 89 -18.82 -8.61 -11.14
N ASN A 90 -18.71 -9.11 -12.38
CA ASN A 90 -19.31 -10.39 -12.76
C ASN A 90 -18.71 -10.94 -14.07
N TYR A 91 -18.88 -12.24 -14.31
CA TYR A 91 -18.60 -12.86 -15.61
C TYR A 91 -19.80 -12.67 -16.54
N VAL A 92 -19.58 -12.08 -17.72
CA VAL A 92 -20.64 -11.75 -18.70
C VAL A 92 -20.16 -12.10 -20.11
N ASP A 93 -20.90 -12.97 -20.81
CA ASP A 93 -20.64 -13.37 -22.21
C ASP A 93 -19.20 -13.83 -22.55
N GLY A 94 -18.43 -14.25 -21.53
CA GLY A 94 -17.04 -14.70 -21.67
C GLY A 94 -15.98 -13.62 -21.35
N THR A 95 -16.36 -12.51 -20.72
CA THR A 95 -15.44 -11.51 -20.17
C THR A 95 -15.71 -11.28 -18.68
N TYR A 96 -14.72 -10.77 -17.94
CA TYR A 96 -14.92 -10.29 -16.58
C TYR A 96 -15.28 -8.80 -16.62
N GLN A 97 -16.57 -8.51 -16.39
CA GLN A 97 -17.15 -7.19 -16.45
C GLN A 97 -17.04 -6.48 -15.09
N ILE A 98 -16.53 -5.26 -15.11
CA ILE A 98 -16.52 -4.33 -13.97
C ILE A 98 -17.40 -3.14 -14.34
N ILE A 99 -18.29 -2.73 -13.42
CA ILE A 99 -19.06 -1.49 -13.52
C ILE A 99 -18.83 -0.71 -12.23
N ALA A 100 -18.35 0.53 -12.34
CA ALA A 100 -18.35 1.50 -11.25
C ALA A 100 -19.55 2.44 -11.39
N ILE A 101 -20.25 2.74 -10.29
CA ILE A 101 -21.40 3.68 -10.25
C ILE A 101 -21.21 4.80 -9.23
N LYS A 102 -20.04 4.87 -8.60
CA LYS A 102 -19.69 5.78 -7.52
C LYS A 102 -18.74 6.86 -8.02
N GLU A 103 -19.25 8.06 -8.22
CA GLU A 103 -18.47 9.23 -8.63
C GLU A 103 -17.24 9.43 -7.70
N GLY A 104 -16.04 9.47 -8.28
CA GLY A 104 -14.79 9.61 -7.53
C GLY A 104 -14.38 8.36 -6.73
N SER A 105 -14.77 7.16 -7.17
CA SER A 105 -14.29 5.89 -6.57
C SER A 105 -14.22 4.77 -7.60
N TYR A 106 -13.10 4.04 -7.62
CA TYR A 106 -12.99 2.81 -8.40
C TYR A 106 -13.90 1.71 -7.82
N ASN A 107 -14.33 0.79 -8.67
CA ASN A 107 -14.78 -0.55 -8.30
C ASN A 107 -13.83 -1.57 -8.96
N TRP A 108 -13.50 -2.67 -8.30
CA TRP A 108 -12.43 -3.57 -8.75
C TRP A 108 -12.70 -5.04 -8.46
N GLY A 109 -12.05 -5.90 -9.25
CA GLY A 109 -12.02 -7.34 -9.05
C GLY A 109 -10.71 -7.84 -8.45
N VAL A 110 -10.74 -8.98 -7.77
CA VAL A 110 -9.53 -9.68 -7.32
C VAL A 110 -9.51 -11.13 -7.77
N ALA A 111 -8.36 -11.57 -8.30
CA ALA A 111 -8.10 -12.95 -8.74
C ALA A 111 -7.65 -13.90 -7.60
N GLY A 112 -7.53 -13.38 -6.37
CA GLY A 112 -6.99 -14.13 -5.21
C GLY A 112 -5.51 -14.53 -5.33
N GLN A 113 -4.75 -13.91 -6.24
CA GLN A 113 -3.33 -14.20 -6.49
C GLN A 113 -2.43 -13.16 -5.81
N TYR A 114 -1.29 -13.60 -5.27
CA TYR A 114 -0.36 -12.76 -4.51
C TYR A 114 1.08 -12.97 -5.00
N PHE A 115 1.67 -11.92 -5.61
CA PHE A 115 3.02 -11.93 -6.17
C PHE A 115 3.78 -10.65 -5.79
N SER A 116 5.10 -10.73 -5.61
CA SER A 116 5.96 -9.58 -5.30
C SER A 116 6.47 -8.89 -6.57
N ASN A 117 7.22 -9.62 -7.41
CA ASN A 117 7.64 -9.14 -8.72
C ASN A 117 6.76 -9.82 -9.78
N ILE A 118 6.03 -9.02 -10.54
CA ILE A 118 5.01 -9.48 -11.47
C ILE A 118 4.96 -8.60 -12.72
N ARG A 119 4.63 -9.23 -13.85
CA ARG A 119 4.16 -8.59 -15.08
C ARG A 119 2.75 -9.08 -15.30
N ILE A 120 1.78 -8.15 -15.32
CA ILE A 120 0.36 -8.41 -15.51
C ILE A 120 0.00 -7.90 -16.90
N GLU A 121 -0.63 -8.73 -17.73
CA GLU A 121 -1.10 -8.40 -19.08
C GLU A 121 -2.62 -8.58 -19.11
N VAL A 122 -3.35 -7.61 -19.66
CA VAL A 122 -4.82 -7.65 -19.76
C VAL A 122 -5.31 -6.86 -20.98
N ASP A 123 -6.25 -7.44 -21.72
CA ASP A 123 -6.99 -6.76 -22.79
C ASP A 123 -8.25 -6.12 -22.19
N VAL A 124 -8.49 -4.83 -22.49
CA VAL A 124 -9.60 -4.05 -21.90
C VAL A 124 -10.43 -3.36 -22.99
N ASP A 125 -11.73 -3.63 -22.97
CA ASP A 125 -12.75 -2.99 -23.82
C ASP A 125 -13.61 -2.02 -22.99
N ILE A 126 -13.89 -0.83 -23.54
CA ILE A 126 -14.78 0.17 -22.93
C ILE A 126 -16.24 -0.16 -23.34
N LEU A 127 -17.07 -0.50 -22.35
CA LEU A 127 -18.46 -0.98 -22.58
C LEU A 127 -19.48 0.14 -22.77
N ASP A 128 -19.31 1.26 -22.07
CA ASP A 128 -20.03 2.52 -22.23
C ASP A 128 -19.03 3.67 -22.05
N ASN A 129 -19.23 4.79 -22.72
CA ASN A 129 -18.32 5.94 -22.68
C ASN A 129 -19.13 7.23 -22.73
N ASN A 130 -19.01 8.05 -21.69
CA ASN A 130 -19.65 9.35 -21.62
C ASN A 130 -18.64 10.47 -22.00
N PRO A 131 -18.74 11.07 -23.21
CA PRO A 131 -17.78 12.07 -23.70
C PRO A 131 -17.86 13.44 -22.98
N GLU A 132 -18.61 13.55 -21.88
CA GLU A 132 -18.62 14.71 -20.98
C GLU A 132 -17.81 14.50 -19.69
N VAL A 133 -17.24 13.30 -19.46
CA VAL A 133 -16.38 12.96 -18.31
C VAL A 133 -15.20 12.06 -18.70
N GLU A 134 -14.19 12.02 -17.83
CA GLU A 134 -12.97 11.23 -17.99
C GLU A 134 -13.04 10.07 -16.98
N ASP A 135 -13.40 8.87 -17.47
CA ASP A 135 -13.57 7.67 -16.64
C ASP A 135 -12.26 6.87 -16.64
N GLY A 136 -11.59 6.82 -15.48
CA GLY A 136 -10.31 6.14 -15.29
C GLY A 136 -10.46 4.65 -14.96
N PHE A 137 -9.64 3.81 -15.59
CA PHE A 137 -9.64 2.35 -15.41
C PHE A 137 -8.23 1.76 -15.64
N GLY A 138 -8.05 0.47 -15.34
CA GLY A 138 -6.77 -0.20 -15.57
C GLY A 138 -6.59 -1.45 -14.73
N VAL A 139 -5.39 -1.63 -14.17
CA VAL A 139 -4.99 -2.85 -13.47
C VAL A 139 -4.18 -2.52 -12.21
N ASP A 140 -4.34 -3.34 -11.17
CA ASP A 140 -3.72 -3.12 -9.86
C ASP A 140 -2.65 -4.17 -9.55
N CYS A 141 -1.67 -3.76 -8.77
CA CYS A 141 -0.48 -4.54 -8.46
C CYS A 141 -0.15 -4.48 -6.96
N ARG A 142 0.25 -5.63 -6.39
CA ARG A 142 0.63 -5.78 -4.97
C ARG A 142 -0.44 -5.31 -3.96
N ILE A 143 -1.73 -5.30 -4.33
CA ILE A 143 -2.81 -4.95 -3.40
C ILE A 143 -2.77 -5.84 -2.15
N GLN A 144 -2.78 -5.20 -0.99
CA GLN A 144 -2.79 -5.82 0.34
C GLN A 144 -4.21 -5.93 0.90
N ASP A 145 -4.40 -6.71 1.98
CA ASP A 145 -5.70 -6.90 2.64
C ASP A 145 -6.33 -5.60 3.20
N ASN A 146 -5.58 -4.51 3.30
CA ASN A 146 -6.04 -3.18 3.69
C ASN A 146 -6.23 -2.19 2.52
N GLY A 147 -6.05 -2.62 1.27
CA GLY A 147 -6.19 -1.79 0.07
C GLY A 147 -4.91 -1.06 -0.38
N ASP A 148 -3.84 -1.07 0.43
CA ASP A 148 -2.55 -0.49 0.03
C ASP A 148 -1.97 -1.24 -1.19
N GLY A 149 -1.31 -0.53 -2.10
CA GLY A 149 -0.66 -1.10 -3.29
C GLY A 149 -0.53 -0.08 -4.43
N TYR A 150 -0.40 -0.56 -5.67
CA TYR A 150 -0.12 0.31 -6.83
C TYR A 150 -1.17 0.15 -7.92
N GLY A 151 -1.72 1.27 -8.39
CA GLY A 151 -2.66 1.36 -9.50
C GLY A 151 -1.98 1.79 -10.79
N PHE A 152 -2.26 1.09 -11.88
CA PHE A 152 -1.84 1.48 -13.23
C PHE A 152 -3.08 1.87 -14.02
N ARG A 153 -3.08 3.05 -14.66
CA ARG A 153 -4.30 3.69 -15.15
C ARG A 153 -4.19 4.22 -16.58
N ILE A 154 -5.30 4.11 -17.30
CA ILE A 154 -5.64 4.90 -18.49
C ILE A 154 -7.07 5.48 -18.31
N ASP A 155 -7.50 6.43 -19.14
CA ASP A 155 -8.89 6.92 -19.15
C ASP A 155 -9.54 6.96 -20.54
N THR A 156 -10.81 7.38 -20.58
CA THR A 156 -11.61 7.56 -21.81
C THR A 156 -11.15 8.73 -22.71
N SER A 157 -10.28 9.63 -22.22
CA SER A 157 -9.69 10.77 -22.95
C SER A 157 -8.34 10.44 -23.60
N GLY A 158 -7.64 9.43 -23.11
CA GLY A 158 -6.29 9.05 -23.52
C GLY A 158 -5.19 9.52 -22.56
N ASN A 159 -5.54 9.89 -21.32
CA ASN A 159 -4.56 10.14 -20.27
C ASN A 159 -4.12 8.81 -19.61
N ILE A 160 -2.92 8.82 -19.03
CA ILE A 160 -2.33 7.71 -18.28
C ILE A 160 -1.86 8.18 -16.90
N ALA A 161 -1.77 7.28 -15.92
CA ALA A 161 -1.18 7.54 -14.61
C ALA A 161 -0.63 6.29 -13.94
N ILE A 162 0.23 6.50 -12.92
CA ILE A 162 0.65 5.46 -11.96
C ILE A 162 0.35 6.00 -10.55
N GLU A 163 -0.46 5.27 -9.80
CA GLU A 163 -0.99 5.63 -8.50
C GLU A 163 -0.39 4.74 -7.39
N LEU A 164 -0.14 5.31 -6.21
CA LEU A 164 0.09 4.61 -4.94
C LEU A 164 -1.15 4.76 -4.07
N PHE A 165 -1.67 3.64 -3.57
CA PHE A 165 -2.67 3.61 -2.50
C PHE A 165 -1.96 3.28 -1.19
N TYR A 166 -2.05 4.16 -0.19
CA TYR A 166 -1.37 3.96 1.08
C TYR A 166 -2.07 4.70 2.24
N ASN A 167 -2.50 3.95 3.26
CA ASN A 167 -3.20 4.48 4.45
C ASN A 167 -4.43 5.34 4.12
N ASP A 168 -5.32 4.82 3.26
CA ASP A 168 -6.53 5.51 2.78
C ASP A 168 -6.28 6.78 1.91
N GLU A 169 -5.03 7.08 1.53
CA GLU A 169 -4.67 8.17 0.62
C GLU A 169 -4.18 7.64 -0.75
N THR A 170 -4.60 8.29 -1.84
CA THR A 170 -4.08 8.06 -3.20
C THR A 170 -3.03 9.13 -3.54
N THR A 171 -1.87 8.71 -4.06
CA THR A 171 -0.80 9.59 -4.53
C THR A 171 -0.43 9.27 -5.97
N GLU A 172 -0.44 10.27 -6.86
CA GLU A 172 0.07 10.16 -8.22
C GLU A 172 1.61 10.06 -8.20
N LEU A 173 2.15 8.87 -8.48
CA LEU A 173 3.59 8.63 -8.69
C LEU A 173 4.03 9.03 -10.11
N VAL A 174 3.06 9.06 -11.04
CA VAL A 174 3.11 9.74 -12.34
C VAL A 174 1.77 10.48 -12.46
N GLU A 175 1.82 11.81 -12.60
CA GLU A 175 0.64 12.68 -12.75
C GLU A 175 -0.16 12.30 -14.01
N TRP A 176 -1.49 12.46 -13.96
CA TRP A 176 -2.37 12.21 -15.10
C TRP A 176 -1.97 13.02 -16.35
N VAL A 177 -1.56 12.33 -17.42
CA VAL A 177 -1.00 12.95 -18.63
C VAL A 177 -1.41 12.23 -19.91
N TYR A 178 -1.74 12.98 -20.97
CA TYR A 178 -2.12 12.46 -22.28
C TYR A 178 -0.98 11.71 -23.00
N ASP A 179 -1.26 10.52 -23.54
CA ASP A 179 -0.36 9.74 -24.39
C ASP A 179 -1.10 9.17 -25.63
N ASP A 180 -0.48 9.21 -26.81
CA ASP A 180 -1.15 8.80 -28.08
C ASP A 180 -1.13 7.28 -28.34
N ALA A 181 -0.53 6.49 -27.45
CA ALA A 181 -0.67 5.03 -27.44
C ALA A 181 -2.05 4.55 -26.94
N VAL A 182 -2.78 5.35 -26.14
CA VAL A 182 -4.11 4.98 -25.61
C VAL A 182 -5.17 5.06 -26.71
N TYR A 183 -5.95 3.99 -26.88
CA TYR A 183 -7.01 3.94 -27.89
C TYR A 183 -8.35 4.39 -27.32
N THR A 184 -8.81 5.56 -27.77
CA THR A 184 -10.08 6.20 -27.36
C THR A 184 -11.21 6.03 -28.38
N ASP A 185 -10.94 5.40 -29.53
CA ASP A 185 -11.87 5.19 -30.64
C ASP A 185 -12.64 3.84 -30.57
N GLY A 186 -12.72 3.24 -29.38
CA GLY A 186 -13.45 1.97 -29.15
C GLY A 186 -12.72 0.73 -29.65
N ARG A 187 -11.39 0.80 -29.84
CA ARG A 187 -10.52 -0.38 -29.97
C ARG A 187 -10.11 -0.86 -28.58
N THR A 188 -10.01 -2.17 -28.41
CA THR A 188 -9.44 -2.82 -27.23
C THR A 188 -8.05 -2.25 -26.93
N ASN A 189 -7.78 -1.92 -25.67
CA ASN A 189 -6.45 -1.54 -25.20
C ASN A 189 -5.77 -2.75 -24.55
N HIS A 190 -4.56 -3.08 -24.99
CA HIS A 190 -3.71 -4.04 -24.30
C HIS A 190 -2.87 -3.30 -23.25
N LEU A 191 -3.10 -3.60 -21.98
CA LEU A 191 -2.35 -3.04 -20.85
C LEU A 191 -1.33 -4.05 -20.33
N THR A 192 -0.10 -3.60 -20.13
CA THR A 192 0.83 -4.27 -19.20
C THR A 192 1.17 -3.37 -18.02
N ALA A 193 0.97 -3.88 -16.80
CA ALA A 193 1.61 -3.35 -15.59
C ALA A 193 2.83 -4.22 -15.22
N VAL A 194 3.95 -3.59 -14.91
CA VAL A 194 5.18 -4.25 -14.46
C VAL A 194 5.58 -3.70 -13.10
N CYS A 195 5.76 -4.59 -12.13
CA CYS A 195 6.24 -4.29 -10.79
C CYS A 195 7.47 -5.15 -10.51
N ASN A 196 8.66 -4.53 -10.45
CA ASN A 196 9.94 -5.22 -10.37
C ASN A 196 10.83 -4.56 -9.31
N GLY A 197 10.89 -5.13 -8.10
CA GLY A 197 11.52 -4.45 -6.97
C GLY A 197 10.82 -3.11 -6.70
N SER A 198 11.56 -2.02 -6.73
CA SER A 198 11.02 -0.65 -6.66
C SER A 198 10.57 -0.07 -8.02
N GLU A 199 10.85 -0.72 -9.13
CA GLU A 199 10.53 -0.22 -10.48
C GLU A 199 9.07 -0.53 -10.83
N LEU A 200 8.35 0.48 -11.30
CA LEU A 200 6.94 0.42 -11.73
C LEU A 200 6.87 0.94 -13.16
N THR A 201 6.28 0.17 -14.09
CA THR A 201 6.18 0.57 -15.51
C THR A 201 4.83 0.22 -16.11
N LEU A 202 4.23 1.18 -16.81
CA LEU A 202 3.01 1.03 -17.60
C LEU A 202 3.36 0.96 -19.09
N ILE A 203 2.86 -0.08 -19.75
CA ILE A 203 2.93 -0.26 -21.20
C ILE A 203 1.49 -0.33 -21.73
N VAL A 204 1.18 0.45 -22.76
CA VAL A 204 -0.12 0.48 -23.43
C VAL A 204 0.09 0.19 -24.90
N ASN A 205 -0.59 -0.82 -25.44
CA ASN A 205 -0.54 -1.19 -26.86
C ASN A 205 0.90 -1.32 -27.42
N ASP A 206 1.73 -2.11 -26.71
CA ASP A 206 3.18 -2.33 -26.93
C ASP A 206 4.12 -1.11 -26.74
N ILE A 207 3.62 0.04 -26.30
CA ILE A 207 4.42 1.26 -26.03
C ILE A 207 4.58 1.48 -24.52
N GLU A 208 5.82 1.68 -24.05
CA GLU A 208 6.08 2.14 -22.67
C GLU A 208 5.70 3.62 -22.55
N VAL A 209 4.62 3.91 -21.81
CA VAL A 209 4.06 5.27 -21.65
C VAL A 209 4.49 5.94 -20.34
N ALA A 210 4.77 5.15 -19.30
CA ALA A 210 5.23 5.67 -18.01
C ALA A 210 6.11 4.67 -17.26
N SER A 211 7.10 5.19 -16.55
CA SER A 211 7.87 4.43 -15.56
C SER A 211 8.25 5.35 -14.39
N THR A 212 8.26 4.79 -13.18
CA THR A 212 8.59 5.48 -11.94
C THR A 212 9.20 4.50 -10.93
N THR A 213 9.66 5.01 -9.78
CA THR A 213 10.22 4.18 -8.71
C THR A 213 9.65 4.54 -7.36
N ASP A 214 9.10 3.57 -6.65
CA ASP A 214 8.69 3.71 -5.25
C ASP A 214 9.09 2.49 -4.40
N SER A 215 9.16 2.66 -3.09
CA SER A 215 9.52 1.58 -2.15
C SER A 215 8.76 1.67 -0.83
N THR A 216 7.47 2.01 -0.88
CA THR A 216 6.55 1.98 0.26
C THR A 216 6.24 0.55 0.70
#